data_AF-A0AA38CU33-F1
#
_entry.id   AF-A0AA38CU33-F1
#
_cell.length_a   1.000
_cell.length_b   1.000
_cell.length_c   1.000
_cell.angle_alpha   90.00
_cell.angle_beta   90.00
_cell.angle_gamma   90.00
#
_symmetry.space_group_name_H-M   'P 1'
#
loop_
_entity.id
_entity.type
_entity.pdbx_description
1 polymer ?
#
loop_
_entity_poly.entity_id
_entity_poly.type
_entity_poly.pdbx_seq_one_letter_code
_entity_poly.pdbx_strand_id
1 'polypeptide(L)'
;ARGDIARSVMYMAICYGFNHPQGSHNLQLSDSPSMEYAQMGLLSVLMRWHEVDPPSRSEQLRNNSICKLYQHNRNPFVDHPEYATLIWAHSGVEVPLPITSDINGSAFLHEREKNSWINEFHYENKGKDKNEFIEVVVGSSMDPSKLRLLLYNGASGKVYSSFSLSNNAIASVADTGLGYSIYTIFLPADSLQNGPADGIALVEEGNEGVHVIQFLSYEGVIETVEGPVHGLKSQDIGVSESKGSSSKDSLGLTGPSFENFHWTKFVDGASPGKLNKGQNILSQ
;
A
#
# COMPACT_ATOMS: atom_id res chain seq x y z
N ALA A 1 -15.45 -6.67 28.64
CA ALA A 1 -14.66 -6.76 29.89
C ALA A 1 -13.16 -6.60 29.64
N ARG A 2 -12.53 -7.43 28.80
CA ARG A 2 -11.09 -7.27 28.47
C ARG A 2 -10.86 -5.99 27.65
N GLY A 3 -11.79 -5.67 26.76
CA GLY A 3 -11.79 -4.43 25.98
C GLY A 3 -12.02 -3.18 26.82
N ASP A 4 -12.94 -3.23 27.80
CA ASP A 4 -13.12 -2.12 28.77
C ASP A 4 -11.81 -1.80 29.50
N ILE A 5 -11.08 -2.84 29.91
CA ILE A 5 -9.76 -2.68 30.55
C ILE A 5 -8.78 -2.07 29.54
N ALA A 6 -8.70 -2.59 28.33
CA ALA A 6 -7.79 -2.08 27.29
C ALA A 6 -8.01 -0.59 27.03
N ARG A 7 -9.25 -0.16 26.80
CA ARG A 7 -9.61 1.25 26.56
C ARG A 7 -9.37 2.14 27.76
N SER A 8 -9.56 1.62 28.97
CA SER A 8 -9.25 2.38 30.19
C SER A 8 -7.74 2.61 30.32
N VAL A 9 -6.92 1.60 30.01
CA VAL A 9 -5.46 1.70 30.07
C VAL A 9 -4.90 2.59 28.95
N MET A 10 -5.44 2.50 27.72
CA MET A 10 -5.10 3.39 26.61
C MET A 10 -5.43 4.86 26.93
N TYR A 11 -6.60 5.11 27.54
CA TYR A 11 -6.99 6.44 27.97
C TYR A 11 -6.00 7.04 28.99
N MET A 12 -5.59 6.24 29.98
CA MET A 12 -4.60 6.67 30.96
C MET A 12 -3.26 7.02 30.30
N ALA A 13 -2.81 6.22 29.32
CA ALA A 13 -1.58 6.52 28.61
C ALA A 13 -1.64 7.85 27.84
N ILE A 14 -2.78 8.21 27.25
CA ILE A 14 -2.93 9.52 26.58
C ILE A 14 -3.02 10.66 27.58
N CYS A 15 -3.85 10.53 28.62
CA CYS A 15 -4.05 11.60 29.58
C CYS A 15 -2.79 11.94 30.38
N TYR A 16 -1.91 10.97 30.60
CA TYR A 16 -0.71 11.11 31.43
C TYR A 16 0.60 10.90 30.66
N GLY A 17 0.53 10.76 29.33
CA GLY A 17 1.68 10.52 28.44
C GLY A 17 2.25 11.77 27.77
N PHE A 18 1.65 12.94 27.95
CA PHE A 18 2.10 14.19 27.34
C PHE A 18 2.51 15.24 28.39
N ASN A 19 3.78 15.66 28.30
CA ASN A 19 4.43 16.80 28.98
C ASN A 19 3.77 17.28 30.27
N HIS A 20 3.98 16.52 31.35
CA HIS A 20 3.68 17.03 32.68
C HIS A 20 4.68 18.15 33.06
N PRO A 21 4.21 19.35 33.44
CA PRO A 21 5.08 20.50 33.74
C PRO A 21 5.95 20.34 35.00
N GLN A 22 5.94 19.17 35.65
CA GLN A 22 6.61 18.87 36.92
C GLN A 22 7.56 17.66 36.82
N GLY A 23 8.14 17.38 35.65
CA GLY A 23 9.22 16.40 35.48
C GLY A 23 8.83 14.94 35.76
N SER A 24 7.53 14.62 35.74
CA SER A 24 7.04 13.24 35.84
C SER A 24 7.35 12.49 34.55
N HIS A 25 7.82 11.24 34.64
CA HIS A 25 7.96 10.39 33.46
C HIS A 25 6.59 10.23 32.79
N ASN A 26 6.54 10.50 31.49
CA ASN A 26 5.33 10.37 30.68
C ASN A 26 4.90 8.91 30.64
N LEU A 27 3.65 8.63 30.98
CA LEU A 27 3.12 7.27 30.98
C LEU A 27 3.00 6.76 29.55
N GLN A 28 3.70 5.67 29.22
CA GLN A 28 3.73 5.10 27.88
C GLN A 28 3.28 3.65 27.88
N LEU A 29 2.65 3.21 26.77
CA LEU A 29 2.37 1.79 26.55
C LEU A 29 3.55 1.12 25.86
N SER A 30 3.92 -0.08 26.31
CA SER A 30 5.05 -0.82 25.77
C SER A 30 4.91 -2.31 26.07
N ASP A 31 5.33 -3.15 25.13
CA ASP A 31 5.44 -4.60 25.35
C ASP A 31 6.60 -4.98 26.31
N SER A 32 7.42 -4.00 26.71
CA SER A 32 8.45 -4.13 27.74
C SER A 32 8.19 -3.13 28.88
N PRO A 33 7.21 -3.38 29.76
CA PRO A 33 6.85 -2.45 30.83
C PRO A 33 8.03 -2.21 31.78
N SER A 34 8.27 -0.95 32.14
CA SER A 34 9.37 -0.51 32.98
C SER A 34 8.92 0.61 33.90
N MET A 35 9.14 0.42 35.21
CA MET A 35 8.86 1.46 36.20
C MET A 35 9.84 2.64 36.09
N GLU A 36 11.06 2.39 35.60
CA GLU A 36 12.09 3.43 35.40
C GLU A 36 11.70 4.40 34.28
N TYR A 37 11.10 3.87 33.20
CA TYR A 37 10.68 4.66 32.03
C TYR A 37 9.18 5.00 32.01
N ALA A 38 8.46 4.74 33.11
CA ALA A 38 6.99 4.83 33.19
C ALA A 38 6.26 4.15 32.02
N GLN A 39 6.75 2.99 31.63
CA GLN A 39 6.15 2.15 30.61
C GLN A 39 5.27 1.09 31.29
N MET A 40 4.02 0.96 30.86
CA MET A 40 3.07 0.01 31.44
C MET A 40 2.23 -0.64 30.36
N GLY A 41 1.65 -1.80 30.67
CA GLY A 41 0.65 -2.44 29.82
C GLY A 41 1.22 -2.95 28.50
N LEU A 42 1.12 -4.27 28.29
CA LEU A 42 1.57 -4.90 27.06
C LEU A 42 0.77 -4.35 25.88
N LEU A 43 1.37 -3.45 25.10
CA LEU A 43 0.70 -2.72 24.02
C LEU A 43 0.06 -3.69 23.02
N SER A 44 0.77 -4.74 22.62
CA SER A 44 0.26 -5.81 21.76
C SER A 44 -1.01 -6.47 22.32
N VAL A 45 -1.03 -6.78 23.62
CA VAL A 45 -2.15 -7.43 24.29
C VAL A 45 -3.33 -6.48 24.44
N LEU A 46 -3.07 -5.21 24.77
CA LEU A 46 -4.09 -4.19 24.91
C LEU A 46 -4.74 -3.89 23.56
N MET A 47 -3.95 -3.74 22.50
CA MET A 47 -4.45 -3.61 21.12
C MET A 47 -5.29 -4.82 20.73
N ARG A 48 -4.83 -6.03 21.05
CA ARG A 48 -5.59 -7.26 20.78
C ARG A 48 -6.89 -7.32 21.57
N TRP A 49 -6.89 -6.99 22.85
CA TRP A 49 -8.08 -7.02 23.71
C TRP A 49 -9.10 -5.96 23.33
N HIS A 50 -8.63 -4.78 22.94
CA HIS A 50 -9.46 -3.71 22.41
C HIS A 50 -10.19 -4.15 21.14
N GLU A 51 -9.47 -4.82 20.23
CA GLU A 51 -10.01 -5.32 18.96
C GLU A 51 -11.04 -6.44 19.15
N VAL A 52 -10.74 -7.45 19.97
CA VAL A 52 -11.63 -8.61 20.13
C VAL A 52 -12.84 -8.35 21.05
N ASP A 53 -12.88 -7.21 21.75
CA ASP A 53 -13.94 -6.85 22.72
C ASP A 53 -14.33 -5.36 22.56
N PRO A 54 -15.08 -4.99 21.50
CA PRO A 54 -15.43 -3.61 21.19
C PRO A 54 -16.32 -2.95 22.26
N PRO A 55 -16.47 -1.59 22.26
CA PRO A 55 -17.23 -0.88 23.28
C PRO A 55 -18.68 -1.36 23.43
N SER A 56 -19.05 -1.80 24.63
CA SER A 56 -20.41 -2.26 24.92
C SER A 56 -21.37 -1.08 25.16
N ARG A 57 -22.68 -1.28 24.98
CA ARG A 57 -23.68 -0.25 25.29
C ARG A 57 -23.62 0.21 26.76
N SER A 58 -23.38 -0.71 27.69
CA SER A 58 -23.19 -0.39 29.11
C SER A 58 -21.97 0.50 29.34
N GLU A 59 -20.89 0.28 28.60
CA GLU A 59 -19.66 1.07 28.66
C GLU A 59 -19.84 2.46 28.05
N GLN A 60 -20.54 2.58 26.91
CA GLN A 60 -20.88 3.87 26.31
C GLN A 60 -21.84 4.69 27.20
N LEU A 61 -22.84 4.05 27.83
CA LEU A 61 -23.71 4.71 28.79
C LEU A 61 -22.94 5.18 30.03
N ARG A 62 -21.99 4.36 30.51
CA ARG A 62 -21.07 4.74 31.58
C ARG A 62 -20.22 5.95 31.16
N ASN A 63 -19.63 5.95 29.97
CA ASN A 63 -18.83 7.08 29.45
C ASN A 63 -19.67 8.36 29.31
N ASN A 64 -20.89 8.25 28.78
CA ASN A 64 -21.85 9.36 28.68
C ASN A 64 -22.24 9.92 30.05
N SER A 65 -22.57 9.06 31.01
CA SER A 65 -22.96 9.48 32.37
C SER A 65 -21.80 10.11 33.12
N ILE A 66 -20.59 9.56 33.01
CA ILE A 66 -19.39 10.12 33.64
C ILE A 66 -19.09 11.53 33.11
N CYS A 67 -19.15 11.71 31.78
CA CYS A 67 -18.94 13.02 31.17
C CYS A 67 -20.03 14.03 31.54
N LYS A 68 -21.30 13.64 31.49
CA LYS A 68 -22.42 14.55 31.78
C LYS A 68 -22.54 14.93 33.24
N LEU A 69 -22.24 14.00 34.16
CA LEU A 69 -22.57 14.16 35.58
C LEU A 69 -21.36 14.42 36.49
N TYR A 70 -20.13 14.08 36.07
CA TYR A 70 -18.97 14.07 36.99
C TYR A 70 -17.69 14.70 36.44
N GLN A 71 -17.07 14.12 35.41
CA GLN A 71 -15.67 14.44 35.05
C GLN A 71 -15.55 15.38 33.85
N HIS A 72 -16.62 15.59 33.09
CA HIS A 72 -16.67 16.46 31.90
C HIS A 72 -15.65 16.15 30.79
N ASN A 73 -14.84 15.11 30.94
CA ASN A 73 -14.02 14.50 29.91
C ASN A 73 -14.59 13.13 29.52
N ARG A 74 -14.22 12.65 28.34
CA ARG A 74 -14.67 11.37 27.79
C ARG A 74 -13.47 10.50 27.52
N ASN A 75 -13.63 9.19 27.69
CA ASN A 75 -12.65 8.25 27.15
C ASN A 75 -12.86 8.18 25.63
N PRO A 76 -11.93 8.71 24.81
CA PRO A 76 -12.10 8.77 23.37
C PRO A 76 -12.01 7.38 22.75
N PHE A 77 -11.40 6.39 23.38
CA PHE A 77 -11.34 5.01 22.86
C PHE A 77 -12.66 4.25 23.05
N VAL A 78 -13.57 4.74 23.92
CA VAL A 78 -14.94 4.22 24.04
C VAL A 78 -15.85 4.83 22.97
N ASP A 79 -15.61 6.10 22.62
CA ASP A 79 -16.41 6.83 21.62
C ASP A 79 -15.91 6.59 20.18
N HIS A 80 -14.59 6.48 20.03
CA HIS A 80 -13.82 6.32 18.80
C HIS A 80 -12.75 5.23 19.01
N PRO A 81 -13.14 3.94 19.11
CA PRO A 81 -12.20 2.84 19.27
C PRO A 81 -11.13 2.79 18.17
N GLU A 82 -11.38 3.31 16.98
CA GLU A 82 -10.42 3.44 15.88
C GLU A 82 -9.17 4.25 16.23
N TYR A 83 -9.24 5.15 17.21
CA TYR A 83 -8.09 5.96 17.64
C TYR A 83 -6.95 5.12 18.23
N ALA A 84 -7.25 3.95 18.81
CA ALA A 84 -6.21 3.07 19.33
C ALA A 84 -5.24 2.65 18.23
N THR A 85 -5.78 2.26 17.08
CA THR A 85 -4.98 1.89 15.90
C THR A 85 -4.25 3.11 15.33
N LEU A 86 -4.91 4.27 15.21
CA LEU A 86 -4.25 5.48 14.70
C LEU A 86 -3.02 5.89 15.51
N ILE A 87 -3.09 5.77 16.84
CA ILE A 87 -2.03 6.21 17.74
C ILE A 87 -0.89 5.19 17.80
N TRP A 88 -1.18 3.89 17.80
CA TRP A 88 -0.20 2.83 18.09
C TRP A 88 0.12 1.88 16.92
N ALA A 89 -0.49 2.05 15.74
CA ALA A 89 -0.20 1.20 14.55
C ALA A 89 1.25 1.34 14.05
N HIS A 90 1.87 2.51 14.20
CA HIS A 90 3.25 2.76 13.78
C HIS A 90 4.30 2.27 14.80
N SER A 91 3.88 1.70 15.94
CA SER A 91 4.79 1.21 16.98
C SER A 91 5.40 -0.16 16.68
N GLY A 92 5.25 -0.68 15.45
CA GLY A 92 5.92 -1.90 14.99
C GLY A 92 5.38 -3.20 15.59
N VAL A 93 4.16 -3.19 16.15
CA VAL A 93 3.57 -4.35 16.80
C VAL A 93 2.63 -5.06 15.82
N GLU A 94 3.11 -6.16 15.24
CA GLU A 94 2.28 -7.08 14.45
C GLU A 94 1.21 -7.72 15.34
N VAL A 95 -0.06 -7.39 15.12
CA VAL A 95 -1.19 -8.08 15.76
C VAL A 95 -1.71 -9.16 14.81
N PRO A 96 -1.79 -10.46 15.21
CA PRO A 96 -2.34 -11.49 14.35
C PRO A 96 -3.87 -11.38 14.29
N LEU A 97 -4.42 -11.08 13.11
CA LEU A 97 -5.87 -11.04 12.87
C LEU A 97 -6.41 -12.47 12.59
N PRO A 98 -7.56 -12.87 13.17
CA PRO A 98 -8.32 -14.03 12.71
C PRO A 98 -9.25 -13.57 11.58
N ILE A 99 -9.17 -14.30 10.47
CA ILE A 99 -9.98 -14.11 9.28
C ILE A 99 -11.43 -14.53 9.59
N THR A 100 -12.41 -13.65 9.37
CA THR A 100 -13.75 -14.09 8.92
C THR A 100 -14.41 -13.05 8.03
N SER A 101 -14.92 -13.57 6.91
CA SER A 101 -15.65 -12.97 5.80
C SER A 101 -16.82 -12.07 6.18
N ASP A 102 -16.86 -10.92 5.49
CA ASP A 102 -18.04 -10.17 5.05
C ASP A 102 -19.07 -9.74 6.10
N ILE A 103 -19.03 -8.47 6.56
CA ILE A 103 -20.13 -7.47 6.44
C ILE A 103 -19.56 -6.03 6.55
N ASN A 104 -19.94 -5.19 5.59
CA ASN A 104 -19.62 -3.77 5.41
C ASN A 104 -19.57 -2.88 6.67
N GLY A 105 -18.40 -2.27 6.89
CA GLY A 105 -18.15 -1.12 7.76
C GLY A 105 -16.77 -0.47 7.58
N SER A 106 -16.02 -0.89 6.55
CA SER A 106 -14.64 -0.50 6.21
C SER A 106 -14.58 0.86 5.49
N ALA A 107 -15.30 1.86 6.00
CA ALA A 107 -15.41 3.15 5.34
C ALA A 107 -14.38 4.19 5.79
N PHE A 108 -13.51 3.93 6.78
CA PHE A 108 -12.71 5.02 7.34
C PHE A 108 -11.26 4.72 7.76
N LEU A 109 -10.65 3.58 7.41
CA LEU A 109 -9.19 3.41 7.48
C LEU A 109 -8.60 2.65 6.26
N HIS A 110 -9.10 2.97 5.07
CA HIS A 110 -8.19 3.15 3.95
C HIS A 110 -8.33 4.62 3.58
N GLU A 111 -7.27 5.40 3.81
CA GLU A 111 -7.13 6.62 3.05
C GLU A 111 -7.24 6.23 1.57
N ARG A 112 -8.28 6.78 0.95
CA ARG A 112 -8.53 6.71 -0.48
C ARG A 112 -7.59 7.70 -1.19
N GLU A 113 -6.30 7.70 -0.84
CA GLU A 113 -5.28 8.61 -1.36
C GLU A 113 -4.08 7.76 -1.78
N LYS A 114 -3.68 7.85 -3.06
CA LYS A 114 -2.49 7.21 -3.69
C LYS A 114 -2.59 5.84 -4.40
N ASN A 115 -3.68 5.50 -5.09
CA ASN A 115 -3.66 4.29 -5.93
C ASN A 115 -3.06 4.59 -7.32
N SER A 116 -1.74 4.53 -7.42
CA SER A 116 -1.04 4.34 -8.70
C SER A 116 -0.47 2.93 -8.77
N TRP A 117 -0.51 2.29 -9.93
CA TRP A 117 0.01 0.94 -10.10
C TRP A 117 0.45 0.67 -11.54
N ILE A 118 1.38 -0.27 -11.70
CA ILE A 118 1.79 -0.83 -12.99
C ILE A 118 0.65 -1.71 -13.50
N ASN A 119 0.12 -1.38 -14.67
CA ASN A 119 -1.14 -1.90 -15.17
C ASN A 119 -1.00 -2.96 -16.26
N GLU A 120 -0.11 -2.71 -17.21
CA GLU A 120 0.08 -3.54 -18.40
C GLU A 120 1.49 -3.31 -18.95
N PHE A 121 2.14 -4.34 -19.49
CA PHE A 121 3.39 -4.19 -20.24
C PHE A 121 3.58 -5.31 -21.26
N HIS A 122 4.44 -5.06 -22.24
CA HIS A 122 4.84 -6.01 -23.28
C HIS A 122 6.36 -5.97 -23.42
N TYR A 123 7.04 -7.12 -23.29
CA TYR A 123 8.50 -7.24 -23.26
C TYR A 123 9.08 -8.26 -24.24
N GLU A 124 8.33 -9.28 -24.68
CA GLU A 124 8.88 -10.26 -25.63
C GLU A 124 7.89 -10.68 -26.71
N ASN A 125 8.34 -10.68 -27.97
CA ASN A 125 7.61 -11.24 -29.10
C ASN A 125 8.48 -11.85 -30.19
N LYS A 126 7.83 -12.48 -31.16
CA LYS A 126 8.51 -13.05 -32.33
C LYS A 126 9.27 -11.98 -33.12
N GLY A 127 10.59 -11.95 -33.00
CA GLY A 127 11.47 -11.15 -33.84
C GLY A 127 12.39 -10.25 -33.02
N LYS A 128 12.21 -8.94 -33.15
CA LYS A 128 12.99 -7.89 -32.46
C LYS A 128 12.10 -7.12 -31.49
N ASP A 129 11.53 -7.81 -30.51
CA ASP A 129 10.70 -7.30 -29.41
C ASP A 129 10.06 -5.93 -29.71
N LYS A 130 9.16 -5.95 -30.71
CA LYS A 130 8.54 -4.72 -31.24
C LYS A 130 7.36 -4.32 -30.38
N ASN A 131 7.03 -3.03 -30.37
CA ASN A 131 5.87 -2.49 -29.62
C ASN A 131 5.98 -2.71 -28.11
N GLU A 132 7.19 -2.71 -27.54
CA GLU A 132 7.34 -2.71 -26.09
C GLU A 132 6.71 -1.45 -25.49
N PHE A 133 6.03 -1.64 -24.36
CA PHE A 133 5.47 -0.55 -23.59
C PHE A 133 5.31 -0.96 -22.13
N ILE A 134 5.21 0.06 -21.27
CA ILE A 134 4.75 -0.10 -19.89
C ILE A 134 3.62 0.90 -19.65
N GLU A 135 2.56 0.44 -19.03
CA GLU A 135 1.41 1.22 -18.64
C GLU A 135 1.34 1.34 -17.13
N VAL A 136 1.11 2.56 -16.65
CA VAL A 136 0.89 2.88 -15.24
C VAL A 136 -0.43 3.62 -15.14
N VAL A 137 -1.33 3.13 -14.29
CA VAL A 137 -2.52 3.89 -13.91
C VAL A 137 -2.16 4.79 -12.74
N VAL A 138 -2.54 6.06 -12.83
CA VAL A 138 -2.22 7.10 -11.86
C VAL A 138 -3.51 7.71 -11.34
N GLY A 139 -3.74 7.59 -10.03
CA GLY A 139 -4.87 8.23 -9.37
C GLY A 139 -4.78 9.76 -9.43
N SER A 140 -5.92 10.43 -9.52
CA SER A 140 -6.01 11.89 -9.66
C SER A 140 -5.41 12.70 -8.49
N SER A 141 -5.16 12.05 -7.35
CA SER A 141 -4.50 12.66 -6.19
C SER A 141 -2.97 12.66 -6.28
N MET A 142 -2.38 11.96 -7.25
CA MET A 142 -0.93 11.80 -7.39
C MET A 142 -0.34 12.86 -8.32
N ASP A 143 0.90 13.26 -8.02
CA ASP A 143 1.69 14.13 -8.89
C ASP A 143 2.55 13.28 -9.84
N PRO A 144 2.21 13.18 -11.14
CA PRO A 144 2.95 12.35 -12.09
C PRO A 144 4.39 12.81 -12.29
N SER A 145 4.74 14.06 -11.93
CA SER A 145 6.12 14.55 -12.01
C SER A 145 7.05 13.93 -10.96
N LYS A 146 6.46 13.42 -9.87
CA LYS A 146 7.16 12.70 -8.81
C LYS A 146 7.22 11.20 -9.04
N LEU A 147 6.44 10.69 -9.99
CA LEU A 147 6.39 9.26 -10.28
C LEU A 147 7.48 8.87 -11.27
N ARG A 148 8.19 7.79 -10.92
CA ARG A 148 9.21 7.19 -11.78
C ARG A 148 9.04 5.68 -11.90
N LEU A 149 9.33 5.17 -13.08
CA LEU A 149 9.62 3.76 -13.32
C LEU A 149 11.13 3.56 -13.30
N LEU A 150 11.56 2.47 -12.68
CA LEU A 150 12.93 1.97 -12.75
C LEU A 150 12.91 0.53 -13.26
N LEU A 151 13.77 0.24 -14.23
CA LEU A 151 13.92 -1.08 -14.79
C LEU A 151 15.19 -1.74 -14.24
N TYR A 152 15.04 -2.97 -13.77
CA TYR A 152 16.08 -3.74 -13.12
C TYR A 152 16.44 -4.97 -13.94
N ASN A 153 17.74 -5.21 -14.10
CA ASN A 153 18.26 -6.41 -14.73
C ASN A 153 18.32 -7.54 -13.70
N GLY A 154 17.61 -8.63 -13.94
CA GLY A 154 17.48 -9.78 -13.05
C GLY A 154 18.78 -10.52 -12.76
N ALA A 155 19.70 -10.54 -13.72
CA ALA A 155 20.99 -11.21 -13.54
C ALA A 155 21.98 -10.42 -12.66
N SER A 156 21.92 -9.09 -12.68
CA SER A 156 22.87 -8.21 -11.97
C SER A 156 22.28 -7.50 -10.77
N GLY A 157 20.95 -7.44 -10.64
CA GLY A 157 20.25 -6.69 -9.59
C GLY A 157 20.35 -5.17 -9.75
N LYS A 158 20.78 -4.67 -10.91
CA LYS A 158 21.08 -3.25 -11.15
C LYS A 158 20.02 -2.54 -11.96
N VAL A 159 19.91 -1.23 -11.77
CA VAL A 159 19.05 -0.37 -12.59
C VAL A 159 19.71 -0.18 -13.95
N TYR A 160 19.01 -0.47 -15.04
CA TYR A 160 19.50 -0.20 -16.39
C TYR A 160 18.77 0.94 -17.11
N SER A 161 17.57 1.30 -16.65
CA SER A 161 16.81 2.43 -17.20
C SER A 161 15.88 3.04 -16.16
N SER A 162 15.53 4.31 -16.34
CA SER A 162 14.53 5.01 -15.54
C SER A 162 13.74 6.01 -16.38
N PHE A 163 12.44 6.10 -16.12
CA PHE A 163 11.52 6.97 -16.83
C PHE A 163 10.69 7.78 -15.84
N SER A 164 10.56 9.08 -16.06
CA SER A 164 9.58 9.91 -15.35
C SER A 164 8.25 9.86 -16.10
N LEU A 165 7.15 9.69 -15.37
CA LEU A 165 5.81 9.61 -15.97
C LEU A 165 5.36 10.94 -16.58
N SER A 166 5.90 12.08 -16.11
CA SER A 166 5.61 13.40 -16.70
C SER A 166 6.42 13.69 -17.97
N ASN A 167 7.24 12.76 -18.46
CA ASN A 167 7.99 12.97 -19.70
C ASN A 167 7.09 12.75 -20.92
N ASN A 168 6.48 13.83 -21.40
CA ASN A 168 5.56 13.82 -22.54
C ASN A 168 6.24 13.45 -23.89
N ALA A 169 7.56 13.33 -23.95
CA ALA A 169 8.25 12.84 -25.15
C ALA A 169 8.15 11.31 -25.32
N ILE A 170 7.83 10.59 -24.23
CA ILE A 170 7.81 9.12 -24.20
C ILE A 170 6.48 8.55 -23.68
N ALA A 171 5.73 9.33 -22.89
CA ALA A 171 4.46 8.91 -22.31
C ALA A 171 3.27 9.53 -23.07
N SER A 172 2.33 8.69 -23.50
CA SER A 172 0.97 9.12 -23.86
C SER A 172 0.05 8.99 -22.66
N VAL A 173 -0.85 9.97 -22.47
CA VAL A 173 -1.76 9.99 -21.32
C VAL A 173 -3.21 9.90 -21.81
N ALA A 174 -3.98 8.99 -21.22
CA ALA A 174 -5.42 8.86 -21.45
C ALA A 174 -6.20 9.02 -20.13
N ASP A 175 -7.14 9.95 -20.09
CA ASP A 175 -8.05 10.10 -18.95
C ASP A 175 -9.14 9.02 -19.02
N THR A 176 -9.36 8.33 -17.91
CA THR A 176 -10.42 7.30 -17.81
C THR A 176 -11.80 7.92 -17.53
N GLY A 177 -11.84 9.17 -17.06
CA GLY A 177 -13.05 9.81 -16.54
C GLY A 177 -13.52 9.26 -15.19
N LEU A 178 -12.71 8.42 -14.54
CA LEU A 178 -13.03 7.71 -13.30
C LEU A 178 -12.12 8.12 -12.12
N GLY A 179 -11.45 9.28 -12.23
CA GLY A 179 -10.46 9.74 -11.24
C GLY A 179 -9.08 9.10 -11.42
N TYR A 180 -8.83 8.48 -12.58
CA TYR A 180 -7.56 7.87 -12.93
C TYR A 180 -7.13 8.28 -14.33
N SER A 181 -5.83 8.39 -14.54
CA SER A 181 -5.20 8.58 -15.86
C SER A 181 -4.27 7.42 -16.16
N ILE A 182 -4.29 6.95 -17.39
CA ILE A 182 -3.43 5.88 -17.90
C ILE A 182 -2.23 6.52 -18.58
N TYR A 183 -1.03 6.25 -18.06
CA TYR A 183 0.24 6.66 -18.65
C TYR A 183 0.86 5.47 -19.36
N THR A 184 0.95 5.55 -20.69
CA THR A 184 1.58 4.51 -21.52
C THR A 184 2.92 5.02 -22.02
N ILE A 185 4.00 4.36 -21.63
CA ILE A 185 5.37 4.66 -22.06
C ILE A 185 5.73 3.68 -23.17
N PHE A 186 5.83 4.18 -24.40
CA PHE A 186 6.27 3.38 -25.54
C PHE A 186 7.79 3.34 -25.60
N LEU A 187 8.35 2.15 -25.73
CA LEU A 187 9.77 1.92 -25.72
C LEU A 187 10.26 1.56 -27.13
N PRO A 188 11.49 1.96 -27.50
CA PRO A 188 12.16 1.38 -28.66
C PRO A 188 12.20 -0.15 -28.57
N ALA A 189 12.27 -0.83 -29.71
CA ALA A 189 12.43 -2.28 -29.72
C ALA A 189 13.69 -2.71 -28.94
N ASP A 190 13.61 -3.87 -28.27
CA ASP A 190 14.67 -4.47 -27.47
C ASP A 190 15.09 -3.60 -26.25
N SER A 191 14.17 -2.82 -25.66
CA SER A 191 14.45 -1.98 -24.49
C SER A 191 14.19 -2.69 -23.16
N LEU A 192 13.12 -3.49 -23.08
CA LEU A 192 12.84 -4.36 -21.96
C LEU A 192 13.67 -5.64 -22.11
N GLN A 193 14.29 -6.05 -21.01
CA GLN A 193 15.11 -7.24 -21.01
C GLN A 193 14.24 -8.50 -20.88
N ASN A 194 14.70 -9.59 -21.49
CA ASN A 194 14.07 -10.92 -21.46
C ASN A 194 14.99 -11.93 -20.73
N GLY A 195 15.73 -11.44 -19.74
CA GLY A 195 16.56 -12.24 -18.85
C GLY A 195 15.75 -12.85 -17.71
N PRO A 196 16.36 -13.77 -16.94
CA PRO A 196 15.70 -14.36 -15.79
C PRO A 196 15.42 -13.29 -14.73
N ALA A 197 14.17 -13.22 -14.26
CA ALA A 197 13.75 -12.36 -13.15
C ALA A 197 14.00 -10.85 -13.35
N ASP A 198 13.78 -10.30 -14.55
CA ASP A 198 13.84 -8.85 -14.74
C ASP A 198 12.71 -8.12 -13.99
N GLY A 199 12.97 -6.88 -13.56
CA GLY A 199 12.14 -6.16 -12.60
C GLY A 199 11.69 -4.77 -13.05
N ILE A 200 10.52 -4.34 -12.58
CA ILE A 200 9.94 -3.01 -12.78
C ILE A 200 9.52 -2.47 -11.42
N ALA A 201 10.09 -1.33 -11.01
CA ALA A 201 9.68 -0.62 -9.81
C ALA A 201 8.96 0.69 -10.17
N LEU A 202 7.81 0.92 -9.54
CA LEU A 202 7.13 2.21 -9.53
C LEU A 202 7.40 2.89 -8.20
N VAL A 203 7.93 4.10 -8.24
CA VAL A 203 8.28 4.88 -7.04
C VAL A 203 7.73 6.30 -7.12
N GLU A 204 7.47 6.89 -5.96
CA GLU A 204 7.17 8.31 -5.78
C GLU A 204 8.36 9.00 -5.11
N GLU A 205 8.83 10.09 -5.69
CA GLU A 205 9.86 10.92 -5.09
C GLU A 205 9.26 12.07 -4.30
N GLY A 206 9.47 12.05 -2.99
CA GLY A 206 9.08 13.11 -2.08
C GLY A 206 10.26 13.88 -1.53
N ASN A 207 9.95 14.94 -0.79
CA ASN A 207 10.96 15.70 -0.05
C ASN A 207 11.62 14.88 1.07
N GLU A 208 10.93 13.85 1.56
CA GLU A 208 11.38 12.98 2.66
C GLU A 208 12.13 11.73 2.17
N GLY A 209 12.26 11.55 0.85
CA GLY A 209 12.93 10.41 0.23
C GLY A 209 12.09 9.78 -0.88
N VAL A 210 12.49 8.57 -1.29
CA VAL A 210 11.80 7.80 -2.33
C VAL A 210 10.89 6.77 -1.67
N HIS A 211 9.60 6.84 -1.98
CA HIS A 211 8.60 5.87 -1.54
C HIS A 211 8.37 4.83 -2.65
N VAL A 212 8.48 3.55 -2.31
CA VAL A 212 8.24 2.45 -3.24
C VAL A 212 6.75 2.15 -3.29
N ILE A 213 6.12 2.34 -4.45
CA ILE A 213 4.71 2.03 -4.67
C ILE A 213 4.55 0.55 -5.03
N GLN A 214 5.32 0.07 -5.99
CA GLN A 214 5.33 -1.34 -6.40
C GLN A 214 6.73 -1.77 -6.83
N PHE A 215 7.05 -3.03 -6.57
CA PHE A 215 8.24 -3.68 -7.12
C PHE A 215 7.86 -5.06 -7.65
N LEU A 216 7.76 -5.15 -8.97
CA LEU A 216 7.32 -6.35 -9.69
C LEU A 216 8.49 -6.97 -10.45
N SER A 217 8.40 -8.26 -10.71
CA SER A 217 9.27 -8.97 -11.63
C SER A 217 8.51 -9.98 -12.47
N TYR A 218 9.11 -10.42 -13.56
CA TYR A 218 8.61 -11.50 -14.41
C TYR A 218 9.66 -12.57 -14.59
N GLU A 219 9.21 -13.82 -14.75
CA GLU A 219 10.07 -15.01 -14.86
C GLU A 219 10.92 -15.30 -13.62
N GLY A 220 10.42 -14.92 -12.45
CA GLY A 220 11.04 -15.20 -11.16
C GLY A 220 11.15 -13.98 -10.26
N VAL A 221 11.73 -14.17 -9.08
CA VAL A 221 11.93 -13.11 -8.08
C VAL A 221 13.37 -12.59 -8.15
N ILE A 222 13.52 -11.27 -8.04
CA ILE A 222 14.80 -10.56 -8.02
C ILE A 222 15.02 -9.90 -6.66
N GLU A 223 16.27 -9.95 -6.20
CA GLU A 223 16.80 -9.08 -5.16
C GLU A 223 17.78 -8.11 -5.81
N THR A 224 17.59 -6.81 -5.57
CA THR A 224 18.42 -5.78 -6.18
C THR A 224 19.63 -5.46 -5.31
N VAL A 225 20.67 -4.90 -5.92
CA VAL A 225 21.91 -4.49 -5.23
C VAL A 225 22.05 -2.97 -5.10
N GLU A 226 21.12 -2.21 -5.70
CA GLU A 226 21.14 -0.75 -5.72
C GLU A 226 19.75 -0.15 -5.98
N GLY A 227 19.65 1.18 -5.84
CA GLY A 227 18.43 1.93 -6.08
C GLY A 227 17.41 1.85 -4.93
N PRO A 228 16.23 2.46 -5.12
CA PRO A 228 15.23 2.63 -4.07
C PRO A 228 14.60 1.33 -3.55
N VAL A 229 14.73 0.22 -4.27
CA VAL A 229 14.23 -1.11 -3.84
C VAL A 229 15.36 -2.03 -3.37
N HIS A 230 16.56 -1.50 -3.11
CA HIS A 230 17.69 -2.26 -2.58
C HIS A 230 17.32 -2.96 -1.26
N GLY A 231 17.57 -4.27 -1.18
CA GLY A 231 17.24 -5.10 -0.02
C GLY A 231 15.78 -5.56 0.03
N LEU A 232 14.93 -5.13 -0.92
CA LEU A 232 13.58 -5.66 -1.09
C LEU A 232 13.60 -6.81 -2.10
N LYS A 233 12.73 -7.81 -1.88
CA LYS A 233 12.40 -8.84 -2.88
C LYS A 233 11.24 -8.34 -3.74
N SER A 234 11.31 -8.56 -5.05
CA SER A 234 10.19 -8.28 -5.95
C SER A 234 9.02 -9.24 -5.72
N GLN A 235 7.84 -8.82 -6.18
CA GLN A 235 6.71 -9.71 -6.41
C GLN A 235 6.76 -10.24 -7.85
N ASP A 236 6.96 -11.55 -8.02
CA ASP A 236 6.80 -12.21 -9.32
C ASP A 236 5.33 -12.18 -9.74
N ILE A 237 5.06 -11.70 -10.95
CA ILE A 237 3.71 -11.61 -11.50
C ILE A 237 3.14 -12.97 -11.92
N GLY A 238 3.99 -14.00 -12.06
CA GLY A 238 3.59 -15.38 -12.32
C GLY A 238 3.06 -15.67 -13.72
N VAL A 239 3.15 -14.70 -14.64
CA VAL A 239 2.85 -14.85 -16.07
C VAL A 239 4.03 -14.31 -16.88
N SER A 240 4.24 -14.88 -18.08
CA SER A 240 5.37 -14.51 -18.93
C SER A 240 4.99 -14.45 -20.40
N GLU A 241 5.80 -13.73 -21.16
CA GLU A 241 5.80 -13.78 -22.61
C GLU A 241 6.87 -14.78 -23.08
N SER A 242 7.02 -14.90 -24.40
CA SER A 242 8.00 -15.81 -24.99
C SER A 242 8.28 -15.36 -26.41
N LYS A 243 9.32 -15.94 -27.02
CA LYS A 243 9.61 -15.81 -28.47
C LYS A 243 8.48 -16.26 -29.41
N GLY A 244 7.45 -16.93 -28.88
CA GLY A 244 6.23 -17.29 -29.61
C GLY A 244 5.10 -16.25 -29.52
N SER A 245 5.20 -15.27 -28.61
CA SER A 245 4.21 -14.21 -28.43
C SER A 245 4.08 -13.35 -29.67
N SER A 246 2.87 -12.83 -29.89
CA SER A 246 2.60 -11.84 -30.95
C SER A 246 3.04 -10.44 -30.49
N SER A 247 3.19 -9.51 -31.44
CA SER A 247 3.43 -8.09 -31.14
C SER A 247 2.19 -7.33 -30.64
N LYS A 248 1.12 -8.07 -30.32
CA LYS A 248 -0.14 -7.59 -29.74
C LYS A 248 -0.47 -8.32 -28.44
N ASP A 249 0.41 -9.20 -27.99
CA ASP A 249 0.29 -9.80 -26.67
C ASP A 249 0.73 -8.77 -25.63
N SER A 250 0.33 -8.98 -24.40
CA SER A 250 0.81 -8.21 -23.25
C SER A 250 0.55 -8.98 -21.96
N LEU A 251 1.18 -8.55 -20.89
CA LEU A 251 0.88 -8.95 -19.52
C LEU A 251 0.19 -7.78 -18.84
N GLY A 252 -0.97 -8.00 -18.22
CA GLY A 252 -1.65 -6.91 -17.53
C GLY A 252 -2.62 -7.38 -16.47
N LEU A 253 -3.04 -6.43 -15.64
CA LEU A 253 -4.00 -6.65 -14.57
C LEU A 253 -5.43 -6.74 -15.12
N THR A 254 -6.17 -7.74 -14.67
CA THR A 254 -7.61 -7.87 -14.90
C THR A 254 -8.32 -8.19 -13.60
N GLY A 255 -9.60 -7.89 -13.50
CA GLY A 255 -10.40 -8.24 -12.35
C GLY A 255 -11.54 -7.24 -12.07
N PRO A 256 -12.53 -7.67 -11.27
CA PRO A 256 -13.74 -6.89 -11.05
C PRO A 256 -13.56 -5.72 -10.08
N SER A 257 -12.44 -5.63 -9.37
CA SER A 257 -12.11 -4.59 -8.40
C SER A 257 -10.62 -4.63 -8.05
N PHE A 258 -10.09 -3.54 -7.46
CA PHE A 258 -8.72 -3.43 -6.97
C PHE A 258 -8.22 -4.64 -6.18
N GLU A 259 -8.96 -5.08 -5.15
CA GLU A 259 -8.60 -6.23 -4.31
C GLU A 259 -8.56 -7.57 -5.06
N ASN A 260 -9.19 -7.64 -6.24
CA ASN A 260 -9.31 -8.85 -7.05
C ASN A 260 -8.51 -8.75 -8.34
N PHE A 261 -7.66 -7.73 -8.50
CA PHE A 261 -6.78 -7.64 -9.64
C PHE A 261 -5.72 -8.74 -9.59
N HIS A 262 -5.55 -9.43 -10.71
CA HIS A 262 -4.49 -10.40 -10.89
C HIS A 262 -3.86 -10.22 -12.26
N TRP A 263 -2.58 -10.60 -12.37
CA TRP A 263 -1.88 -10.60 -13.64
C TRP A 263 -2.41 -11.71 -14.55
N THR A 264 -2.52 -11.40 -15.84
CA THR A 264 -2.84 -12.37 -16.89
C THR A 264 -2.07 -12.02 -18.15
N LYS A 265 -1.85 -13.01 -19.02
CA LYS A 265 -1.43 -12.77 -20.39
C LYS A 265 -2.66 -12.47 -21.26
N PHE A 266 -2.64 -11.35 -21.97
CA PHE A 266 -3.59 -11.03 -23.02
C PHE A 266 -3.03 -11.48 -24.37
N VAL A 267 -3.72 -12.38 -25.04
CA VAL A 267 -3.34 -12.88 -26.38
C VAL A 267 -4.02 -12.00 -27.43
N ASP A 268 -3.24 -11.37 -28.31
CA ASP A 268 -3.71 -10.37 -29.28
C ASP A 268 -4.60 -9.28 -28.64
N GLY A 269 -4.35 -8.98 -27.36
CA GLY A 269 -5.25 -8.21 -26.50
C GLY A 269 -4.63 -6.98 -25.85
N ALA A 270 -3.42 -6.58 -26.26
CA ALA A 270 -2.75 -5.41 -25.72
C ALA A 270 -3.63 -4.15 -25.83
N SER A 271 -3.71 -3.37 -24.75
CA SER A 271 -4.64 -2.26 -24.60
C SER A 271 -4.00 -0.91 -24.27
N PRO A 272 -2.86 -0.51 -24.88
CA PRO A 272 -2.16 0.72 -24.51
C PRO A 272 -3.08 1.96 -24.55
N GLY A 273 -3.16 2.66 -23.42
CA GLY A 273 -3.95 3.88 -23.25
C GLY A 273 -5.44 3.61 -23.05
N LYS A 274 -5.83 2.36 -22.77
CA LYS A 274 -7.21 1.95 -22.49
C LYS A 274 -7.22 1.00 -21.29
N LEU A 275 -8.37 0.91 -20.63
CA LEU A 275 -8.52 -0.09 -19.57
C LEU A 275 -8.36 -1.50 -20.11
N ASN A 276 -7.66 -2.33 -19.33
CA ASN A 276 -7.46 -3.73 -19.65
C ASN A 276 -8.80 -4.46 -19.74
N LYS A 277 -8.86 -5.49 -20.59
CA LYS A 277 -10.07 -6.31 -20.72
C LYS A 277 -10.43 -6.95 -19.37
N GLY A 278 -11.67 -6.70 -18.92
CA GLY A 278 -12.19 -7.25 -17.66
C GLY A 278 -11.74 -6.48 -16.41
N GLN A 279 -11.03 -5.35 -16.57
CA GLN A 279 -10.64 -4.49 -15.48
C GLN A 279 -11.75 -3.48 -15.13
N ASN A 280 -12.06 -3.37 -13.84
CA ASN A 280 -12.99 -2.39 -13.32
C ASN A 280 -12.33 -1.58 -12.19
N ILE A 281 -12.18 -0.27 -12.43
CA ILE A 281 -11.50 0.70 -11.54
C ILE A 281 -12.47 1.69 -10.89
N LEU A 282 -13.78 1.41 -10.92
CA LEU A 282 -14.76 2.25 -10.24
C LEU A 282 -14.44 2.31 -8.75
N SER A 283 -14.25 3.52 -8.22
CA SER A 283 -14.18 3.72 -6.78
C SER A 283 -15.53 3.33 -6.17
N GLN A 284 -15.56 2.31 -5.32
CA GLN A 284 -16.76 2.03 -4.53
C GLN A 284 -17.03 3.15 -3.53
#